data_AF-A0A848BE26-F1
#
_entry.id   AF-A0A848BE26-F1
#
_cell.length_a   1.000
_cell.length_b   1.000
_cell.length_c   1.000
_cell.angle_alpha   90.00
_cell.angle_beta   90.00
_cell.angle_gamma   90.00
#
_symmetry.space_group_name_H-M   'P 1'
#
loop_
_entity.id
_entity.type
_entity.pdbx_description
1 polymer ?
#
loop_
_entity_poly.entity_id
_entity_poly.type
_entity_poly.pdbx_seq_one_letter_code
_entity_poly.pdbx_strand_id
1 'polypeptide(L)'
;MVNEPGKIKEQLESVYEYCFVETVPYAFFKPNPARDIAVNLRAKEYRCPACGKVTRVPYRYHGDTYFSKGKLAAERRTYDKLGLDFPTMGRIAAGEPFVNEAVGYCAACAKERLGASEDPAQRVVNLAQQLHRADALVATAARLAMEEALRRWLAAADAETLRQFDVSTLEKTRDLICAIMLDDTAGPEQALADYRAVVRHVQETCAQLLALLPEVFTASVARSTHAPESMSDKVYHEYTVAFAAADAPREEFYFPRRVEKQRLSMFLEQPRVASLAELFSEVGFHGEWLDLFTARVRELAD
;
A
#
# COMPACT_ATOMS: atom_id res chain seq x y z
N MET A 1 -12.27 -24.93 13.30
CA MET A 1 -12.18 -23.45 13.22
C MET A 1 -12.22 -23.10 11.75
N VAL A 2 -13.38 -22.72 11.24
CA VAL A 2 -13.50 -22.15 9.90
C VAL A 2 -12.82 -20.79 10.02
N ASN A 3 -11.69 -20.61 9.34
CA ASN A 3 -11.06 -19.29 9.26
C ASN A 3 -12.13 -18.32 8.79
N GLU A 4 -12.47 -17.33 9.61
CA GLU A 4 -13.19 -16.16 9.12
C GLU A 4 -12.40 -15.67 7.90
N PRO A 5 -13.01 -15.56 6.71
CA PRO A 5 -12.31 -14.96 5.58
C PRO A 5 -11.78 -13.61 6.05
N GLY A 6 -10.45 -13.40 5.97
CA GLY A 6 -9.83 -12.14 6.39
C GLY A 6 -10.57 -10.96 5.74
N LYS A 7 -10.55 -9.79 6.39
CA LYS A 7 -11.28 -8.60 5.93
C LYS A 7 -11.09 -8.39 4.43
N ILE A 8 -12.15 -8.02 3.71
CA ILE A 8 -12.16 -7.87 2.24
C ILE A 8 -10.98 -6.98 1.80
N LYS A 9 -10.70 -5.94 2.58
CA LYS A 9 -9.56 -5.03 2.37
C LYS A 9 -8.20 -5.72 2.34
N GLU A 10 -7.92 -6.64 3.26
CA GLU A 10 -6.62 -7.32 3.37
C GLU A 10 -6.37 -8.26 2.18
N GLN A 11 -7.45 -8.91 1.70
CA GLN A 11 -7.40 -9.74 0.51
C GLN A 11 -7.12 -8.89 -0.74
N LEU A 12 -7.79 -7.76 -0.89
CA LEU A 12 -7.59 -6.83 -2.00
C LEU A 12 -6.17 -6.25 -2.03
N GLU A 13 -5.61 -5.90 -0.87
CA GLU A 13 -4.22 -5.45 -0.74
C GLU A 13 -3.24 -6.54 -1.19
N SER A 14 -3.41 -7.77 -0.70
CA SER A 14 -2.55 -8.90 -1.06
C SER A 14 -2.57 -9.21 -2.56
N VAL A 15 -3.76 -9.17 -3.18
CA VAL A 15 -3.89 -9.41 -4.63
C VAL A 15 -3.33 -8.25 -5.45
N TYR A 16 -3.51 -7.00 -5.00
CA TYR A 16 -2.92 -5.84 -5.65
C TYR A 16 -1.39 -5.93 -5.64
N GLU A 17 -0.78 -6.25 -4.50
CA GLU A 17 0.67 -6.44 -4.42
C GLU A 17 1.14 -7.55 -5.37
N TYR A 18 0.44 -8.69 -5.40
CA TYR A 18 0.76 -9.78 -6.33
C TYR A 18 0.76 -9.38 -7.81
N CYS A 19 -0.09 -8.43 -8.21
CA CYS A 19 -0.13 -7.93 -9.60
C CYS A 19 1.14 -7.21 -10.02
N PHE A 20 1.82 -6.58 -9.06
CA PHE A 20 2.91 -5.64 -9.32
C PHE A 20 4.26 -6.09 -8.73
N VAL A 21 4.26 -7.14 -7.90
CA VAL A 21 5.45 -7.74 -7.31
C VAL A 21 6.02 -8.82 -8.25
N GLU A 22 7.34 -8.74 -8.47
CA GLU A 22 8.12 -9.83 -9.05
C GLU A 22 8.20 -10.98 -8.03
N THR A 23 7.43 -12.05 -8.25
CA THR A 23 7.43 -13.23 -7.38
C THR A 23 8.71 -14.04 -7.62
N VAL A 24 9.60 -14.08 -6.64
CA VAL A 24 10.77 -14.95 -6.61
C VAL A 24 10.53 -16.05 -5.56
N PRO A 25 10.75 -17.34 -5.88
CA PRO A 25 10.55 -18.41 -4.91
C PRO A 25 11.44 -18.20 -3.68
N TYR A 26 10.90 -18.48 -2.50
CA TYR A 26 11.67 -18.47 -1.24
C TYR A 26 12.38 -19.82 -1.08
N ALA A 27 13.67 -19.82 -0.73
CA ALA A 27 14.40 -21.04 -0.38
C ALA A 27 15.40 -20.78 0.74
N PHE A 28 15.70 -21.82 1.54
CA PHE A 28 16.77 -21.80 2.53
C PHE A 28 18.04 -22.44 1.95
N PHE A 29 19.14 -21.69 1.85
CA PHE A 29 20.47 -22.22 1.55
C PHE A 29 21.58 -21.29 2.04
N LYS A 30 22.74 -21.86 2.35
CA LYS A 30 23.95 -21.07 2.59
C LYS A 30 24.39 -20.38 1.28
N PRO A 31 24.68 -19.07 1.27
CA PRO A 31 25.12 -18.35 0.06
C PRO A 31 26.23 -19.11 -0.67
N ASN A 32 26.13 -19.21 -2.00
CA ASN A 32 27.07 -19.96 -2.81
C ASN A 32 28.12 -19.00 -3.38
N PRO A 33 29.41 -19.06 -2.96
CA PRO A 33 30.44 -18.14 -3.44
C PRO A 33 30.66 -18.16 -4.96
N ALA A 34 30.27 -19.24 -5.65
CA ALA A 34 30.34 -19.31 -7.10
C ALA A 34 29.28 -18.43 -7.80
N ARG A 35 28.17 -18.10 -7.13
CA ARG A 35 27.03 -17.35 -7.66
C ARG A 35 26.83 -15.99 -6.98
N ASP A 36 27.10 -15.93 -5.69
CA ASP A 36 26.72 -14.86 -4.79
C ASP A 36 27.97 -14.12 -4.29
N ILE A 37 27.88 -12.80 -4.22
CA ILE A 37 28.97 -11.89 -3.82
C ILE A 37 28.51 -11.18 -2.54
N ALA A 38 29.30 -11.28 -1.47
CA ALA A 38 29.07 -10.52 -0.25
C ALA A 38 29.33 -9.03 -0.52
N VAL A 39 28.36 -8.19 -0.15
CA VAL A 39 28.41 -6.75 -0.33
C VAL A 39 28.01 -6.07 0.99
N ASN A 40 28.83 -5.13 1.45
CA ASN A 40 28.54 -4.29 2.62
C ASN A 40 27.51 -3.21 2.26
N LEU A 41 26.28 -3.64 1.96
CA LEU A 41 25.18 -2.77 1.52
C LEU A 41 24.69 -1.88 2.67
N ARG A 42 24.72 -0.55 2.48
CA ARG A 42 24.36 0.43 3.52
C ARG A 42 23.14 1.26 3.20
N ALA A 43 22.89 1.53 1.93
CA ALA A 43 21.82 2.42 1.53
C ALA A 43 21.39 2.15 0.10
N LYS A 44 20.31 2.81 -0.29
CA LYS A 44 19.90 2.99 -1.67
C LYS A 44 19.58 4.44 -1.96
N GLU A 45 20.02 4.94 -3.10
CA GLU A 45 19.68 6.25 -3.62
C GLU A 45 18.68 6.13 -4.77
N TYR A 46 17.54 6.79 -4.60
CA TYR A 46 16.48 6.89 -5.58
C TYR A 46 16.62 8.23 -6.30
N ARG A 47 16.82 8.21 -7.62
CA ARG A 47 17.06 9.39 -8.44
C ARG A 47 15.92 9.63 -9.42
N CYS A 48 15.30 10.80 -9.32
CA CYS A 48 14.27 11.24 -10.25
C CYS A 48 14.89 11.85 -11.52
N PRO A 49 14.68 11.24 -12.71
CA PRO A 49 15.27 11.74 -13.95
C PRO A 49 14.62 13.05 -14.44
N ALA A 50 13.43 13.43 -13.92
CA ALA A 50 12.73 14.65 -14.34
C ALA A 50 13.18 15.91 -13.58
N CYS A 51 13.34 15.81 -12.26
CA CYS A 51 13.64 16.97 -11.41
C CYS A 51 15.00 16.88 -10.70
N GLY A 52 15.75 15.80 -10.89
CA GLY A 52 17.05 15.58 -10.24
C GLY A 52 16.97 15.28 -8.74
N LYS A 53 15.77 15.15 -8.15
CA LYS A 53 15.61 14.76 -6.74
C LYS A 53 16.32 13.44 -6.45
N VAL A 54 17.13 13.43 -5.40
CA VAL A 54 17.77 12.23 -4.86
C VAL A 54 17.23 11.97 -3.45
N THR A 55 16.66 10.78 -3.25
CA THR A 55 16.20 10.32 -1.93
C THR A 55 17.11 9.18 -1.48
N ARG A 56 17.89 9.40 -0.42
CA ARG A 56 18.75 8.37 0.19
C ARG A 56 17.98 7.62 1.27
N VAL A 57 17.95 6.30 1.16
CA VAL A 57 17.26 5.37 2.07
C VAL A 57 18.32 4.49 2.72
N PRO A 58 18.64 4.71 4.01
CA PRO A 58 19.52 3.81 4.73
C PRO A 58 18.85 2.44 4.91
N TYR A 59 19.65 1.37 4.82
CA TYR A 59 19.20 0.01 5.09
C TYR A 59 19.57 -0.42 6.52
N ARG A 60 18.78 -1.32 7.10
CA ARG A 60 19.11 -1.98 8.37
C ARG A 60 20.34 -2.85 8.15
N TYR A 61 21.40 -2.55 8.89
CA TYR A 61 22.64 -3.29 8.76
C TYR A 61 22.62 -4.52 9.65
N HIS A 62 22.75 -5.70 9.05
CA HIS A 62 22.83 -7.00 9.74
C HIS A 62 24.08 -7.80 9.35
N GLY A 63 25.07 -7.14 8.74
CA GLY A 63 26.22 -7.77 8.09
C GLY A 63 26.16 -7.67 6.57
N ASP A 64 26.94 -8.49 5.89
CA ASP A 64 27.00 -8.50 4.43
C ASP A 64 25.69 -9.01 3.81
N THR A 65 25.21 -8.30 2.80
CA THR A 65 24.11 -8.74 1.93
C THR A 65 24.69 -9.39 0.68
N TYR A 66 24.16 -10.54 0.29
CA TYR A 66 24.67 -11.30 -0.84
C TYR A 66 23.93 -10.93 -2.11
N PHE A 67 24.68 -10.44 -3.10
CA PHE A 67 24.19 -10.13 -4.42
C PHE A 67 24.41 -11.32 -5.35
N SER A 68 23.38 -11.70 -6.10
CA SER A 68 23.60 -12.48 -7.30
C SER A 68 24.48 -11.69 -8.28
N LYS A 69 25.39 -12.38 -8.99
CA LYS A 69 26.20 -11.76 -10.05
C LYS A 69 25.36 -10.97 -11.07
N GLY A 70 24.16 -11.46 -11.38
CA GLY A 70 23.21 -10.80 -12.30
C GLY A 70 22.72 -9.45 -11.77
N LYS A 71 22.32 -9.38 -10.49
CA LYS A 71 21.90 -8.12 -9.85
C LYS A 71 23.05 -7.14 -9.69
N LEU A 72 24.23 -7.60 -9.28
CA LEU A 72 25.41 -6.73 -9.20
C LEU A 72 25.80 -6.15 -10.57
N ALA A 73 25.68 -6.95 -11.64
CA ALA A 73 25.90 -6.45 -13.00
C ALA A 73 24.81 -5.47 -13.46
N ALA A 74 23.57 -5.63 -13.02
CA ALA A 74 22.50 -4.66 -13.27
C ALA A 74 22.76 -3.34 -12.54
N GLU A 75 23.24 -3.42 -11.30
CA GLU A 75 23.64 -2.27 -10.50
C GLU A 75 24.77 -1.48 -11.16
N ARG A 76 25.81 -2.18 -11.65
CA ARG A 76 26.88 -1.55 -12.43
C ARG A 76 26.36 -0.78 -13.63
N ARG A 77 25.40 -1.34 -14.39
CA ARG A 77 24.78 -0.62 -15.53
C ARG A 77 24.03 0.63 -15.08
N THR A 78 23.45 0.64 -13.88
CA THR A 78 22.80 1.83 -13.33
C THR A 78 23.84 2.90 -12.98
N TYR A 79 24.93 2.50 -12.32
CA TYR A 79 26.07 3.39 -12.05
C TYR A 79 26.64 4.01 -13.33
N ASP A 80 26.90 3.20 -14.35
CA ASP A 80 27.42 3.65 -15.65
C ASP A 80 26.47 4.68 -16.30
N LYS A 81 25.15 4.44 -16.26
CA LYS A 81 24.13 5.37 -16.78
C LYS A 81 24.08 6.69 -16.01
N LEU A 82 24.41 6.67 -14.73
CA LEU A 82 24.44 7.84 -13.86
C LEU A 82 25.80 8.56 -13.91
N GLY A 83 26.81 7.99 -14.56
CA GLY A 83 28.18 8.51 -14.56
C GLY A 83 28.87 8.40 -13.18
N LEU A 84 28.48 7.43 -12.36
CA LEU A 84 29.04 7.20 -11.02
C LEU A 84 30.16 6.16 -11.06
N ASP A 85 31.13 6.28 -10.16
CA ASP A 85 32.19 5.27 -9.99
C ASP A 85 31.63 4.01 -9.32
N PHE A 86 31.58 2.90 -10.08
CA PHE A 86 31.16 1.62 -9.54
C PHE A 86 32.31 0.98 -8.73
N PRO A 87 32.09 0.58 -7.46
CA PRO A 87 33.14 -0.03 -6.64
C PRO A 87 33.78 -1.25 -7.31
N THR A 88 35.11 -1.29 -7.38
CA THR A 88 35.82 -2.44 -7.94
C THR A 88 35.60 -3.69 -7.07
N MET A 89 35.75 -4.87 -7.66
CA MET A 89 35.61 -6.13 -6.89
C MET A 89 36.56 -6.22 -5.69
N GLY A 90 37.75 -5.61 -5.77
CA GLY A 90 38.68 -5.51 -4.64
C GLY A 90 38.14 -4.65 -3.49
N ARG A 91 37.51 -3.51 -3.82
CA ARG A 91 36.87 -2.61 -2.84
C ARG A 91 35.65 -3.27 -2.19
N ILE A 92 34.84 -3.98 -2.98
CA ILE A 92 33.71 -4.77 -2.48
C ILE A 92 34.21 -5.87 -1.53
N ALA A 93 35.24 -6.63 -1.91
CA ALA A 93 35.81 -7.69 -1.07
C ALA A 93 36.49 -7.16 0.21
N ALA A 94 37.01 -5.94 0.18
CA ALA A 94 37.53 -5.25 1.36
C ALA A 94 36.44 -4.73 2.30
N GLY A 95 35.15 -4.91 1.94
CA GLY A 95 34.03 -4.50 2.77
C GLY A 95 33.76 -3.00 2.74
N GLU A 96 34.12 -2.29 1.67
CA GLU A 96 33.75 -0.88 1.54
C GLU A 96 32.22 -0.69 1.51
N PRO A 97 31.68 0.35 2.16
CA PRO A 97 30.26 0.68 2.11
C PRO A 97 29.72 0.77 0.68
N PHE A 98 28.68 -0.01 0.39
CA PHE A 98 28.03 -0.05 -0.91
C PHE A 98 26.66 0.64 -0.87
N VAL A 99 26.33 1.36 -1.94
CA VAL A 99 25.05 2.06 -2.10
C VAL A 99 24.38 1.53 -3.36
N ASN A 100 23.13 1.10 -3.28
CA ASN A 100 22.37 0.80 -4.49
C ASN A 100 21.85 2.10 -5.12
N GLU A 101 21.69 2.09 -6.43
CA GLU A 101 21.20 3.20 -7.23
C GLU A 101 19.94 2.75 -7.96
N ALA A 102 18.92 3.60 -7.95
CA ALA A 102 17.69 3.36 -8.70
C ALA A 102 17.22 4.63 -9.36
N VAL A 103 16.83 4.51 -10.64
CA VAL A 103 16.32 5.63 -11.44
C VAL A 103 14.83 5.41 -11.69
N GLY A 104 14.01 6.32 -11.19
CA GLY A 104 12.55 6.27 -11.30
C GLY A 104 11.93 7.62 -10.97
N TYR A 105 10.71 7.89 -11.43
CA TYR A 105 10.07 9.18 -11.16
C TYR A 105 9.64 9.28 -9.70
N CYS A 106 9.93 10.41 -9.04
CA CYS A 106 9.34 10.70 -7.74
C CYS A 106 7.82 10.94 -7.90
N ALA A 107 7.05 10.79 -6.82
CA ALA A 107 5.59 10.94 -6.85
C ALA A 107 5.08 12.23 -7.53
N ALA A 108 5.75 13.37 -7.32
CA ALA A 108 5.37 14.64 -7.95
C ALA A 108 5.52 14.60 -9.48
N CYS A 109 6.69 14.18 -9.97
CA CYS A 109 6.95 14.07 -11.42
C CYS A 109 6.14 12.93 -12.06
N ALA A 110 5.88 11.85 -11.33
CA ALA A 110 5.02 10.77 -11.78
C ALA A 110 3.58 11.26 -11.97
N LYS A 111 3.04 12.06 -11.03
CA LYS A 111 1.71 12.65 -11.17
C LYS A 111 1.60 13.51 -12.43
N GLU A 112 2.59 14.35 -12.69
CA GLU A 112 2.62 15.23 -13.87
C GLU A 112 2.77 14.45 -15.19
N ARG A 113 3.70 13.49 -15.24
CA ARG A 113 4.09 12.83 -16.50
C ARG A 113 3.30 11.57 -16.82
N LEU A 114 2.86 10.86 -15.78
CA LEU A 114 2.21 9.55 -15.90
C LEU A 114 0.72 9.64 -15.55
N GLY A 115 0.33 10.55 -14.65
CA GLY A 115 -1.03 10.61 -14.09
C GLY A 115 -2.12 10.84 -15.14
N ALA A 116 -1.85 11.66 -16.15
CA ALA A 116 -2.75 11.94 -17.27
C ALA A 116 -2.30 11.24 -18.57
N SER A 117 -1.58 10.13 -18.46
CA SER A 117 -1.14 9.39 -19.64
C SER A 117 -2.32 8.75 -20.37
N GLU A 118 -2.41 8.98 -21.68
CA GLU A 118 -3.37 8.31 -22.57
C GLU A 118 -2.83 6.99 -23.14
N ASP A 119 -1.59 6.62 -22.81
CA ASP A 119 -1.05 5.30 -23.15
C ASP A 119 -1.87 4.21 -22.44
N PRO A 120 -2.46 3.23 -23.16
CA PRO A 120 -3.32 2.22 -22.55
C PRO A 120 -2.64 1.44 -21.42
N ALA A 121 -1.35 1.12 -21.56
CA ALA A 121 -0.62 0.36 -20.55
C ALA A 121 -0.46 1.15 -19.25
N GLN A 122 -0.04 2.41 -19.34
CA GLN A 122 0.07 3.27 -18.15
C GLN A 122 -1.30 3.59 -17.55
N ARG A 123 -2.30 3.86 -18.40
CA ARG A 123 -3.66 4.23 -17.95
C ARG A 123 -4.32 3.12 -17.13
N VAL A 124 -4.17 1.88 -17.56
CA VAL A 124 -4.66 0.71 -16.81
C VAL A 124 -3.99 0.59 -15.43
N VAL A 125 -2.68 0.81 -15.33
CA VAL A 125 -1.97 0.78 -14.03
C VAL A 125 -2.43 1.92 -13.12
N ASN A 126 -2.62 3.13 -13.68
CA ASN A 126 -3.12 4.27 -12.92
C ASN A 126 -4.52 4.00 -12.35
N LEU A 127 -5.43 3.43 -13.16
CA LEU A 127 -6.78 3.07 -12.74
C LEU A 127 -6.77 1.97 -11.68
N ALA A 128 -5.91 0.96 -11.81
CA ALA A 128 -5.74 -0.06 -10.80
C ALA A 128 -5.22 0.51 -9.47
N GLN A 129 -4.26 1.45 -9.52
CA GLN A 129 -3.78 2.16 -8.33
C GLN A 129 -4.88 3.04 -7.70
N GLN A 130 -5.72 3.70 -8.51
CA GLN A 130 -6.87 4.45 -8.02
C GLN A 130 -7.85 3.55 -7.30
N LEU A 131 -8.17 2.38 -7.87
CA LEU A 131 -9.05 1.39 -7.26
C LEU A 131 -8.49 0.89 -5.94
N HIS A 132 -7.20 0.51 -5.90
CA HIS A 132 -6.54 0.08 -4.67
C HIS A 132 -6.58 1.16 -3.57
N ARG A 133 -6.39 2.43 -3.92
CA ARG A 133 -6.55 3.53 -2.95
C ARG A 133 -7.98 3.66 -2.45
N ALA A 134 -8.97 3.49 -3.33
CA ALA A 134 -10.38 3.51 -2.95
C ALA A 134 -10.73 2.34 -2.03
N ASP A 135 -10.25 1.13 -2.34
CA ASP A 135 -10.37 -0.07 -1.52
C ASP A 135 -9.80 0.16 -0.10
N ALA A 136 -8.66 0.87 0.01
CA ALA A 136 -8.03 1.16 1.29
C ALA A 136 -8.77 2.21 2.13
N LEU A 137 -9.51 3.13 1.49
CA LEU A 137 -10.08 4.34 2.12
C LEU A 137 -11.58 4.25 2.42
N VAL A 138 -12.34 3.38 1.74
CA VAL A 138 -13.82 3.35 1.87
C VAL A 138 -14.28 3.12 3.32
N ALA A 139 -13.65 2.19 4.05
CA ALA A 139 -13.95 1.97 5.46
C ALA A 139 -13.60 3.19 6.33
N THR A 140 -12.50 3.88 6.04
CA THR A 140 -12.14 5.11 6.76
C THR A 140 -13.13 6.24 6.50
N ALA A 141 -13.61 6.41 5.26
CA ALA A 141 -14.63 7.38 4.92
C ALA A 141 -15.95 7.09 5.66
N ALA A 142 -16.39 5.83 5.68
CA ALA A 142 -17.57 5.40 6.41
C ALA A 142 -17.42 5.63 7.93
N ARG A 143 -16.27 5.26 8.51
CA ARG A 143 -15.96 5.48 9.93
C ARG A 143 -16.10 6.96 10.32
N LEU A 144 -15.53 7.85 9.52
CA LEU A 144 -15.61 9.30 9.77
C LEU A 144 -17.06 9.80 9.69
N ALA A 145 -17.84 9.30 8.73
CA ALA A 145 -19.24 9.65 8.60
C ALA A 145 -20.09 9.16 9.79
N MET A 146 -19.84 7.94 10.28
CA MET A 146 -20.48 7.39 11.47
C MET A 146 -20.12 8.19 12.74
N GLU A 147 -18.85 8.56 12.89
CA GLU A 147 -18.39 9.41 14.00
C GLU A 147 -19.09 10.77 13.99
N GLU A 148 -19.24 11.38 12.81
CA GLU A 148 -19.95 12.65 12.67
C GLU A 148 -21.46 12.52 13.00
N ALA A 149 -22.10 11.41 12.60
CA ALA A 149 -23.49 11.13 12.99
C ALA A 149 -23.64 11.05 14.52
N LEU A 150 -22.73 10.34 15.19
CA LEU A 150 -22.69 10.30 16.66
C LEU A 150 -22.48 11.69 17.26
N ARG A 151 -21.55 12.48 16.73
CA ARG A 151 -21.30 13.86 17.22
C ARG A 151 -22.53 14.74 17.09
N ARG A 152 -23.23 14.68 15.95
CA ARG A 152 -24.48 15.43 15.74
C ARG A 152 -25.56 15.02 16.73
N TRP A 153 -25.75 13.72 16.93
CA TRP A 153 -26.73 13.20 17.88
C TRP A 153 -26.41 13.63 19.32
N LEU A 154 -25.15 13.49 19.74
CA LEU A 154 -24.69 13.88 21.08
C LEU A 154 -24.82 15.39 21.34
N ALA A 155 -24.61 16.22 20.32
CA ALA A 155 -24.80 17.66 20.43
C ALA A 155 -26.28 18.05 20.59
N ALA A 156 -27.18 17.30 19.96
CA ALA A 156 -28.63 17.52 20.07
C ALA A 156 -29.25 16.90 21.33
N ALA A 157 -28.64 15.85 21.88
CA ALA A 157 -29.11 15.17 23.08
C ALA A 157 -28.93 16.03 24.33
N ASP A 158 -29.99 16.11 25.14
CA ASP A 158 -29.96 16.68 26.48
C ASP A 158 -29.85 15.60 27.57
N ALA A 159 -29.74 16.03 28.83
CA ALA A 159 -29.60 15.14 29.97
C ALA A 159 -30.83 14.22 30.16
N GLU A 160 -32.03 14.68 29.80
CA GLU A 160 -33.24 13.87 29.90
C GLU A 160 -33.25 12.75 28.85
N THR A 161 -32.89 13.08 27.62
CA THR A 161 -32.74 12.11 26.51
C THR A 161 -31.75 11.03 26.87
N LEU A 162 -30.58 11.38 27.41
CA LEU A 162 -29.57 10.39 27.79
C LEU A 162 -30.01 9.48 28.95
N ARG A 163 -30.80 10.00 29.91
CA ARG A 163 -31.31 9.21 31.04
C ARG A 163 -32.33 8.14 30.65
N GLN A 164 -32.91 8.23 29.46
CA GLN A 164 -33.84 7.23 28.94
C GLN A 164 -33.14 5.93 28.52
N PHE A 165 -31.83 5.98 28.29
CA PHE A 165 -31.05 4.83 27.86
C PHE A 165 -30.29 4.18 29.01
N ASP A 166 -30.27 2.86 29.01
CA ASP A 166 -29.48 2.08 29.96
C ASP A 166 -28.03 2.00 29.48
N VAL A 167 -27.15 2.79 30.11
CA VAL A 167 -25.70 2.81 29.85
C VAL A 167 -24.89 2.20 31.02
N SER A 168 -25.52 1.30 31.79
CA SER A 168 -24.91 0.68 32.98
C SER A 168 -23.74 -0.25 32.68
N THR A 169 -23.62 -0.74 31.44
CA THR A 169 -22.53 -1.63 31.02
C THR A 169 -21.93 -1.17 29.71
N LEU A 170 -20.67 -1.55 29.48
CA LEU A 170 -19.95 -1.25 28.23
C LEU A 170 -20.70 -1.75 26.99
N GLU A 171 -21.27 -2.95 27.07
CA GLU A 171 -22.03 -3.56 25.97
C GLU A 171 -23.27 -2.74 25.63
N LYS A 172 -24.04 -2.30 26.62
CA LYS A 172 -25.22 -1.48 26.38
C LYS A 172 -24.88 -0.10 25.82
N THR A 173 -23.81 0.52 26.31
CA THR A 173 -23.30 1.78 25.75
C THR A 173 -22.86 1.60 24.30
N ARG A 174 -22.15 0.50 24.00
CA ARG A 174 -21.75 0.16 22.62
C ARG A 174 -22.98 -0.02 21.73
N ASP A 175 -23.97 -0.79 22.18
CA ASP A 175 -25.17 -1.08 21.40
C ASP A 175 -26.00 0.19 21.15
N LEU A 176 -26.08 1.10 22.13
CA LEU A 176 -26.68 2.43 21.96
C LEU A 176 -25.93 3.27 20.91
N ILE A 177 -24.60 3.35 20.99
CA ILE A 177 -23.79 4.08 20.02
C ILE A 177 -24.01 3.51 18.61
N CYS A 178 -24.03 2.19 18.48
CA CYS A 178 -24.35 1.54 17.22
C CYS A 178 -25.76 1.90 16.73
N ALA A 179 -26.76 1.87 17.61
CA ALA A 179 -28.13 2.24 17.25
C ALA A 179 -28.22 3.70 16.76
N ILE A 180 -27.54 4.63 17.44
CA ILE A 180 -27.46 6.05 17.02
C ILE A 180 -26.86 6.18 15.62
N MET A 181 -25.77 5.47 15.34
CA MET A 181 -25.12 5.50 14.03
C MET A 181 -25.95 4.83 12.93
N LEU A 182 -26.76 3.84 13.29
CA LEU A 182 -27.66 3.14 12.35
C LEU A 182 -28.96 3.92 12.08
N ASP A 183 -29.29 4.90 12.91
CA ASP A 183 -30.41 5.82 12.68
C ASP A 183 -30.09 6.86 11.57
N ASP A 184 -28.82 7.19 11.37
CA ASP A 184 -28.33 8.10 10.32
C ASP A 184 -27.23 7.45 9.45
N THR A 185 -27.67 6.72 8.42
CA THR A 185 -26.78 6.03 7.47
C THR A 185 -26.43 6.85 6.23
N ALA A 186 -26.88 8.10 6.12
CA ALA A 186 -26.73 8.89 4.89
C ALA A 186 -25.26 9.08 4.48
N GLY A 187 -24.39 9.33 5.46
CA GLY A 187 -22.95 9.48 5.23
C GLY A 187 -22.26 8.19 4.75
N PRO A 188 -22.41 7.05 5.46
CA PRO A 188 -21.94 5.74 5.00
C PRO A 188 -22.51 5.32 3.63
N GLU A 189 -23.77 5.62 3.34
CA GLU A 189 -24.40 5.40 2.03
C GLU A 189 -23.71 6.17 0.93
N GLN A 190 -23.41 7.45 1.16
CA GLN A 190 -22.67 8.26 0.19
C GLN A 190 -21.26 7.70 -0.04
N ALA A 191 -20.54 7.33 1.03
CA ALA A 191 -19.22 6.74 0.93
C ALA A 191 -19.23 5.43 0.10
N LEU A 192 -20.24 4.59 0.30
CA LEU A 192 -20.42 3.37 -0.48
C LEU A 192 -20.78 3.67 -1.95
N ALA A 193 -21.64 4.65 -2.20
CA ALA A 193 -22.03 5.04 -3.56
C ALA A 193 -20.84 5.58 -4.35
N ASP A 194 -20.03 6.46 -3.76
CA ASP A 194 -18.81 7.01 -4.38
C ASP A 194 -17.80 5.91 -4.67
N TYR A 195 -17.58 5.00 -3.72
CA TYR A 195 -16.71 3.85 -3.91
C TYR A 195 -17.19 2.96 -5.07
N ARG A 196 -18.48 2.60 -5.12
CA ARG A 196 -19.05 1.76 -6.19
C ARG A 196 -18.96 2.44 -7.56
N ALA A 197 -19.06 3.77 -7.62
CA ALA A 197 -18.85 4.52 -8.85
C ALA A 197 -17.41 4.38 -9.36
N VAL A 198 -16.42 4.47 -8.46
CA VAL A 198 -14.99 4.24 -8.80
C VAL A 198 -14.77 2.79 -9.27
N VAL A 199 -15.28 1.81 -8.53
CA VAL A 199 -15.15 0.38 -8.86
C VAL A 199 -15.68 0.11 -10.27
N ARG A 200 -16.93 0.53 -10.55
CA ARG A 200 -17.55 0.33 -11.86
C ARG A 200 -16.76 1.01 -12.97
N HIS A 201 -16.41 2.28 -12.80
CA HIS A 201 -15.66 3.03 -13.81
C HIS A 201 -14.32 2.37 -14.14
N VAL A 202 -13.57 1.95 -13.11
CA VAL A 202 -12.27 1.29 -13.29
C VAL A 202 -12.44 -0.07 -13.96
N GLN A 203 -13.37 -0.91 -13.51
CA GLN A 203 -13.59 -2.23 -14.10
C GLN A 203 -13.97 -2.14 -15.59
N GLU A 204 -14.92 -1.27 -15.94
CA GLU A 204 -15.37 -1.07 -17.33
C GLU A 204 -14.25 -0.52 -18.22
N THR A 205 -13.52 0.50 -17.75
CA THR A 205 -12.46 1.13 -18.53
C THR A 205 -11.26 0.20 -18.69
N CYS A 206 -10.85 -0.49 -17.62
CA CYS A 206 -9.75 -1.45 -17.70
C CYS A 206 -10.09 -2.64 -18.59
N ALA A 207 -11.33 -3.15 -18.58
CA ALA A 207 -11.73 -4.23 -19.48
C ALA A 207 -11.54 -3.86 -20.97
N GLN A 208 -11.93 -2.63 -21.35
CA GLN A 208 -11.73 -2.12 -22.71
C GLN A 208 -10.25 -1.95 -23.06
N LEU A 209 -9.46 -1.34 -22.17
CA LEU A 209 -8.05 -1.09 -22.42
C LEU A 209 -7.22 -2.39 -22.44
N LEU A 210 -7.53 -3.34 -21.56
CA LEU A 210 -6.85 -4.63 -21.51
C LEU A 210 -7.06 -5.42 -22.80
N ALA A 211 -8.21 -5.28 -23.48
CA ALA A 211 -8.44 -5.90 -24.78
C ALA A 211 -7.45 -5.43 -25.87
N LEU A 212 -6.87 -4.23 -25.72
CA LEU A 212 -5.90 -3.64 -26.64
C LEU A 212 -4.45 -4.00 -26.31
N LEU A 213 -4.19 -4.48 -25.09
CA LEU A 213 -2.85 -4.74 -24.59
C LEU A 213 -2.42 -6.20 -24.83
N PRO A 214 -1.11 -6.43 -25.07
CA PRO A 214 -0.55 -7.77 -25.09
C PRO A 214 -0.65 -8.42 -23.70
N GLU A 215 -0.49 -9.75 -23.64
CA GLU A 215 -0.54 -10.53 -22.39
C GLU A 215 0.48 -10.04 -21.34
N VAL A 216 1.62 -9.51 -21.80
CA VAL A 216 2.61 -8.85 -20.95
C VAL A 216 2.95 -7.50 -21.54
N PHE A 217 2.80 -6.44 -20.76
CA PHE A 217 3.14 -5.07 -21.15
C PHE A 217 4.06 -4.42 -20.12
N THR A 218 4.64 -3.25 -20.46
CA THR A 218 5.46 -2.47 -19.54
C THR A 218 4.74 -1.19 -19.17
N ALA A 219 4.68 -0.87 -17.88
CA ALA A 219 4.14 0.38 -17.38
C ALA A 219 4.90 0.81 -16.12
N SER A 220 4.82 2.10 -15.77
CA SER A 220 5.45 2.60 -14.56
C SER A 220 4.56 2.36 -13.35
N VAL A 221 5.10 1.64 -12.36
CA VAL A 221 4.38 1.23 -11.15
C VAL A 221 5.04 1.86 -9.92
N ALA A 222 4.22 2.32 -8.97
CA ALA A 222 4.68 2.85 -7.70
C ALA A 222 5.34 1.75 -6.86
N ARG A 223 6.48 2.07 -6.26
CA ARG A 223 7.15 1.25 -5.25
C ARG A 223 7.54 2.13 -4.09
N SER A 224 7.14 1.73 -2.89
CA SER A 224 7.57 2.37 -1.65
C SER A 224 9.08 2.23 -1.48
N THR A 225 9.73 3.28 -1.00
CA THR A 225 11.13 3.24 -0.55
C THR A 225 11.36 2.24 0.60
N HIS A 226 10.30 1.84 1.30
CA HIS A 226 10.33 0.86 2.38
C HIS A 226 10.02 -0.56 1.93
N ALA A 227 9.65 -0.76 0.66
CA ALA A 227 9.43 -2.10 0.14
C ALA A 227 10.74 -2.91 0.26
N PRO A 228 10.70 -4.14 0.80
CA PRO A 228 11.87 -5.01 0.83
C PRO A 228 12.47 -5.16 -0.57
N GLU A 229 13.79 -5.27 -0.65
CA GLU A 229 14.48 -5.44 -1.92
C GLU A 229 15.34 -6.68 -1.93
N SER A 230 15.11 -7.55 -2.93
CA SER A 230 15.96 -8.69 -3.18
C SER A 230 17.14 -8.32 -4.09
N MET A 231 18.33 -8.69 -3.64
CA MET A 231 19.62 -8.66 -4.35
C MET A 231 19.88 -9.93 -5.17
N SER A 232 18.85 -10.76 -5.34
CA SER A 232 18.85 -11.97 -6.15
C SER A 232 17.82 -11.86 -7.27
N ASP A 233 18.17 -12.35 -8.45
CA ASP A 233 17.30 -12.43 -9.63
C ASP A 233 16.52 -13.75 -9.71
N LYS A 234 16.87 -14.73 -8.88
CA LYS A 234 16.37 -16.12 -9.00
C LYS A 234 15.65 -16.65 -7.77
N VAL A 235 15.99 -16.15 -6.58
CA VAL A 235 15.46 -16.68 -5.31
C VAL A 235 15.43 -15.58 -4.26
N TYR A 236 14.35 -15.48 -3.50
CA TYR A 236 14.29 -14.65 -2.31
C TYR A 236 14.87 -15.42 -1.10
N HIS A 237 15.80 -14.80 -0.37
CA HIS A 237 16.46 -15.40 0.80
C HIS A 237 16.83 -14.32 1.83
N GLU A 238 16.85 -14.64 3.13
CA GLU A 238 17.21 -13.71 4.24
C GLU A 238 18.55 -12.97 4.04
N TYR A 239 19.60 -13.64 3.53
CA TYR A 239 20.89 -13.02 3.23
C TYR A 239 20.92 -12.18 1.94
N THR A 240 19.86 -12.21 1.15
CA THR A 240 19.77 -11.50 -0.14
C THR A 240 18.70 -10.42 -0.12
N VAL A 241 18.08 -10.14 1.02
CA VAL A 241 17.07 -9.09 1.16
C VAL A 241 17.60 -7.95 2.03
N ALA A 242 17.32 -6.72 1.59
CA ALA A 242 17.56 -5.52 2.36
C ALA A 242 16.24 -4.87 2.78
N PHE A 243 16.19 -4.42 4.02
CA PHE A 243 15.06 -3.68 4.59
C PHE A 243 15.49 -2.26 4.93
N ALA A 244 14.63 -1.27 4.64
CA ALA A 244 14.86 0.12 5.03
C ALA A 244 14.96 0.25 6.56
N ALA A 245 15.83 1.16 7.02
CA ALA A 245 15.86 1.59 8.41
C ALA A 245 14.50 2.16 8.83
N ALA A 246 14.17 2.07 10.12
CA ALA A 246 12.83 2.43 10.60
C ALA A 246 12.50 3.93 10.42
N ASP A 247 13.52 4.78 10.47
CA ASP A 247 13.51 6.23 10.35
C ASP A 247 13.77 6.73 8.91
N ALA A 248 13.94 5.82 7.95
CA ALA A 248 14.17 6.20 6.56
C ALA A 248 12.97 6.97 5.98
N PRO A 249 13.18 7.84 4.98
CA PRO A 249 12.08 8.56 4.33
C PRO A 249 11.12 7.59 3.63
N ARG A 250 9.81 7.72 3.90
CA ARG A 250 8.73 6.96 3.26
C ARG A 250 8.20 7.73 2.06
N GLU A 251 8.65 7.34 0.87
CA GLU A 251 8.23 7.95 -0.39
C GLU A 251 7.86 6.87 -1.41
N GLU A 252 7.12 7.26 -2.45
CA GLU A 252 6.88 6.42 -3.61
C GLU A 252 7.76 6.87 -4.79
N PHE A 253 8.41 5.90 -5.43
CA PHE A 253 9.07 6.07 -6.72
C PHE A 253 8.45 5.15 -7.76
N TYR A 254 8.35 5.64 -8.99
CA TYR A 254 7.67 4.98 -10.09
C TYR A 254 8.69 4.42 -11.08
N PHE A 255 8.64 3.10 -11.30
CA PHE A 255 9.60 2.38 -12.12
C PHE A 255 8.90 1.60 -13.23
N PRO A 256 9.49 1.51 -14.44
CA PRO A 256 8.97 0.61 -15.47
C PRO A 256 9.04 -0.84 -14.97
N ARG A 257 7.90 -1.52 -15.00
CA ARG A 257 7.74 -2.92 -14.60
C ARG A 257 7.00 -3.67 -15.69
N ARG A 258 7.32 -4.96 -15.81
CA ARG A 258 6.54 -5.90 -16.61
C ARG A 258 5.28 -6.24 -15.82
N VAL A 259 4.12 -6.06 -16.45
CA VAL A 259 2.81 -6.34 -15.88
C VAL A 259 2.16 -7.44 -16.71
N GLU A 260 1.66 -8.47 -16.03
CA GLU A 260 0.92 -9.57 -16.63
C GLU A 260 -0.58 -9.25 -16.61
N LYS A 261 -1.21 -9.28 -17.79
CA LYS A 261 -2.64 -9.00 -17.98
C LYS A 261 -3.52 -9.89 -17.10
N GLN A 262 -3.16 -11.17 -16.99
CA GLN A 262 -3.86 -12.14 -16.17
C GLN A 262 -3.89 -11.73 -14.69
N ARG A 263 -2.73 -11.37 -14.12
CA ARG A 263 -2.67 -10.97 -12.70
C ARG A 263 -3.51 -9.74 -12.44
N LEU A 264 -3.42 -8.74 -13.33
CA LEU A 264 -4.23 -7.54 -13.17
C LEU A 264 -5.74 -7.82 -13.26
N SER A 265 -6.15 -8.72 -14.15
CA SER A 265 -7.54 -9.15 -14.26
C SER A 265 -8.01 -9.81 -12.96
N MET A 266 -7.16 -10.65 -12.34
CA MET A 266 -7.48 -11.25 -11.03
C MET A 266 -7.74 -10.20 -9.95
N PHE A 267 -7.01 -9.08 -9.92
CA PHE A 267 -7.28 -7.97 -8.99
C PHE A 267 -8.60 -7.25 -9.29
N LEU A 268 -8.86 -6.97 -10.57
CA LEU A 268 -10.06 -6.27 -11.00
C LEU A 268 -11.34 -7.08 -10.72
N GLU A 269 -11.25 -8.41 -10.77
CA GLU A 269 -12.37 -9.35 -10.56
C GLU A 269 -12.59 -9.73 -9.09
N GLN A 270 -11.70 -9.33 -8.17
CA GLN A 270 -11.88 -9.64 -6.75
C GLN A 270 -13.23 -9.12 -6.21
N PRO A 271 -13.91 -9.90 -5.35
CA PRO A 271 -15.04 -9.41 -4.58
C PRO A 271 -14.67 -8.16 -3.77
N ARG A 272 -15.59 -7.20 -3.74
CA ARG A 272 -15.42 -5.90 -3.08
C ARG A 272 -16.66 -5.58 -2.27
N VAL A 273 -16.52 -4.62 -1.35
CA VAL A 273 -17.64 -4.13 -0.54
C VAL A 273 -18.78 -3.66 -1.45
N ALA A 274 -19.93 -4.32 -1.38
CA ALA A 274 -21.06 -4.08 -2.26
C ALA A 274 -22.30 -3.55 -1.51
N SER A 275 -22.34 -3.72 -0.19
CA SER A 275 -23.47 -3.38 0.68
C SER A 275 -23.05 -2.61 1.94
N LEU A 276 -24.02 -1.95 2.59
CA LEU A 276 -23.79 -1.28 3.87
C LEU A 276 -23.42 -2.27 4.98
N ALA A 277 -24.01 -3.47 4.97
CA ALA A 277 -23.71 -4.49 5.95
C ALA A 277 -22.22 -4.91 5.90
N GLU A 278 -21.70 -5.15 4.69
CA GLU A 278 -20.28 -5.44 4.49
C GLU A 278 -19.41 -4.24 4.89
N LEU A 279 -19.81 -3.02 4.53
CA LEU A 279 -19.08 -1.81 4.88
C LEU A 279 -18.98 -1.61 6.40
N PHE A 280 -20.09 -1.79 7.13
CA PHE A 280 -20.09 -1.71 8.60
C PHE A 280 -19.27 -2.84 9.23
N SER A 281 -19.28 -4.04 8.64
CA SER A 281 -18.41 -5.13 9.08
C SER A 281 -16.92 -4.80 8.89
N GLU A 282 -16.56 -4.13 7.80
CA GLU A 282 -15.18 -3.69 7.54
C GLU A 282 -14.73 -2.61 8.52
N VAL A 283 -15.62 -1.64 8.82
CA VAL A 283 -15.37 -0.57 9.81
C VAL A 283 -15.21 -1.16 11.20
N GLY A 284 -16.19 -1.94 11.67
CA GLY A 284 -16.24 -2.44 13.05
C GLY A 284 -16.52 -1.34 14.08
N PHE A 285 -16.36 -1.67 15.37
CA PHE A 285 -16.54 -0.72 16.46
C PHE A 285 -15.19 -0.13 16.91
N HIS A 286 -15.18 1.19 17.16
CA HIS A 286 -13.98 1.93 17.57
C HIS A 286 -14.11 2.43 19.02
N GLY A 287 -13.07 2.23 19.82
CA GLY A 287 -13.05 2.63 21.23
C GLY A 287 -13.20 4.14 21.43
N GLU A 288 -12.69 4.94 20.49
CA GLU A 288 -12.79 6.40 20.49
C GLU A 288 -14.25 6.90 20.50
N TRP A 289 -15.19 6.10 20.00
CA TRP A 289 -16.62 6.45 20.04
C TRP A 289 -17.20 6.37 21.45
N LEU A 290 -16.69 5.46 22.29
CA LEU A 290 -17.04 5.42 23.71
C LEU A 290 -16.51 6.64 24.45
N ASP A 291 -15.29 7.09 24.11
CA ASP A 291 -14.70 8.28 24.71
C ASP A 291 -15.54 9.51 24.39
N LEU A 292 -16.00 9.67 23.14
CA LEU A 292 -16.90 10.74 22.73
C LEU A 292 -18.21 10.74 23.50
N PHE A 293 -18.86 9.58 23.59
CA PHE A 293 -20.11 9.41 24.32
C PHE A 293 -19.93 9.73 25.82
N THR A 294 -18.89 9.17 26.44
CA THR A 294 -18.61 9.33 27.87
C THR A 294 -18.27 10.78 28.22
N ALA A 295 -17.52 11.48 27.37
CA ALA A 295 -17.24 12.89 27.55
C ALA A 295 -18.54 13.71 27.61
N ARG A 296 -19.46 13.47 26.67
CA ARG A 296 -20.74 14.18 26.63
C ARG A 296 -21.63 13.87 27.83
N VAL A 297 -21.69 12.62 28.27
CA VAL A 297 -22.46 12.23 29.47
C VAL A 297 -21.95 12.96 30.70
N ARG A 298 -20.63 13.11 30.86
CA ARG A 298 -20.05 13.87 31.99
C ARG A 298 -20.40 15.35 31.92
N GLU A 299 -20.27 15.97 30.74
CA GLU A 299 -20.64 17.38 30.54
C GLU A 299 -22.10 17.69 30.92
N LEU A 300 -23.01 16.74 30.74
CA LEU A 300 -24.44 16.91 31.03
C LEU A 300 -24.83 16.45 32.46
N ALA A 301 -23.90 15.84 33.19
CA ALA A 301 -24.08 15.45 34.58
C ALA A 301 -23.60 16.52 35.57
N ASP A 302 -22.68 17.39 35.14
CA ASP A 302 -22.22 18.59 35.84
C ASP A 302 -23.22 19.77 35.68
#